data_AF-A0A915I7I5-F1
#
_entry.id   AF-A0A915I7I5-F1
#
_cell.length_a   1.000
_cell.length_b   1.000
_cell.length_c   1.000
_cell.angle_alpha   90.00
_cell.angle_beta   90.00
_cell.angle_gamma   90.00
#
_symmetry.space_group_name_H-M   'P 1'
#
loop_
_entity.id
_entity.type
_entity.pdbx_description
1 polymer ?
#
loop_
_entity_poly.entity_id
_entity_poly.type
_entity_poly.pdbx_seq_one_letter_code
_entity_poly.pdbx_strand_id
1 'polypeptide(L)'
;MIFVWRLINVLSHFFDILSSNGWHLRFNQMISKNHPNLFECINTIKREQNLTEAFISQIDGGQSVVRKNKMYEIIDRRIRNLDQRFLDGYINTVEYLKGIAYNLS
;
A
#
# COMPACT_ATOMS: atom_id res chain seq x y z
N MET A 1 6.90 13.86 -21.66
CA MET A 1 7.02 12.38 -21.80
C MET A 1 7.78 11.69 -20.65
N ILE A 2 8.17 12.39 -19.58
CA ILE A 2 8.92 11.81 -18.44
C ILE A 2 8.00 11.12 -17.40
N PHE A 3 6.76 11.57 -17.25
CA PHE A 3 5.81 11.03 -16.26
C PHE A 3 5.32 9.61 -16.57
N VAL A 4 5.08 9.29 -17.84
CA VAL A 4 4.62 7.95 -18.26
C VAL A 4 5.71 6.90 -18.00
N TRP A 5 6.98 7.24 -18.27
CA TRP A 5 8.11 6.32 -18.06
C TRP A 5 8.39 6.09 -16.57
N ARG A 6 8.12 7.09 -15.72
CA ARG A 6 8.24 6.98 -14.27
C ARG A 6 7.09 6.16 -13.66
N LEU A 7 5.88 6.30 -14.19
CA LEU A 7 4.73 5.46 -13.85
C LEU A 7 4.95 4.00 -14.28
N ILE A 8 5.48 3.75 -15.48
CA ILE A 8 5.79 2.40 -15.97
C ILE A 8 6.90 1.73 -15.13
N ASN A 9 7.95 2.45 -14.73
CA ASN A 9 9.01 1.87 -13.88
C ASN A 9 8.53 1.61 -12.45
N VAL A 10 7.75 2.52 -11.86
CA VAL A 10 7.18 2.31 -10.51
C VAL A 10 6.17 1.18 -10.55
N LEU A 11 5.36 1.09 -11.60
CA LEU A 11 4.41 -0.02 -11.78
C LEU A 11 5.15 -1.33 -12.06
N SER A 12 6.17 -1.38 -12.91
CA SER A 12 6.99 -2.58 -13.17
C SER A 12 7.63 -3.12 -11.89
N HIS A 13 8.22 -2.24 -11.08
CA HIS A 13 8.84 -2.63 -9.83
C HIS A 13 7.80 -3.00 -8.74
N PHE A 14 6.57 -2.48 -8.83
CA PHE A 14 5.43 -2.95 -8.02
C PHE A 14 4.84 -4.28 -8.54
N PHE A 15 4.88 -4.49 -9.85
CA PHE A 15 4.32 -5.63 -10.58
C PHE A 15 5.10 -6.92 -10.30
N ASP A 16 6.40 -6.80 -10.06
CA ASP A 16 7.26 -7.94 -9.73
C ASP A 16 7.22 -8.32 -8.24
N ILE A 17 6.77 -7.42 -7.35
CA ILE A 17 6.82 -7.62 -5.88
C ILE A 17 5.50 -8.16 -5.31
N LEU A 18 4.36 -7.79 -5.88
CA LEU A 18 3.09 -8.44 -5.58
C LEU A 18 2.83 -9.48 -6.66
N SER A 19 3.01 -10.75 -6.32
CA SER A 19 2.59 -11.90 -7.12
C SER A 19 1.36 -11.56 -7.96
N SER A 20 1.37 -11.88 -9.26
CA SER A 20 0.29 -11.63 -10.24
C SER A 20 -1.13 -11.58 -9.62
N ASN A 21 -1.45 -12.50 -8.73
CA ASN A 21 -2.73 -12.59 -8.04
C ASN A 21 -3.13 -11.36 -7.17
N GLY A 22 -2.18 -10.67 -6.55
CA GLY A 22 -2.46 -9.55 -5.64
C GLY A 22 -2.97 -8.31 -6.35
N TRP A 23 -2.35 -7.93 -7.46
CA TRP A 23 -2.82 -6.81 -8.27
C TRP A 23 -4.14 -7.16 -8.97
N HIS A 24 -4.29 -8.39 -9.47
CA HIS A 24 -5.54 -8.87 -10.07
C HIS A 24 -6.69 -8.80 -9.07
N LEU A 25 -6.48 -9.23 -7.82
CA LEU A 25 -7.49 -9.17 -6.77
C LEU A 25 -7.88 -7.72 -6.45
N ARG A 26 -6.90 -6.83 -6.28
CA ARG A 26 -7.16 -5.40 -6.03
C ARG A 26 -7.88 -4.74 -7.20
N PHE A 27 -7.49 -5.05 -8.43
CA PHE A 27 -8.12 -4.52 -9.63
C PHE A 27 -9.56 -5.01 -9.77
N ASN A 28 -9.81 -6.29 -9.52
CA ASN A 28 -11.16 -6.86 -9.50
C ASN A 28 -12.02 -6.23 -8.39
N GLN A 29 -11.45 -5.93 -7.22
CA GLN A 29 -12.12 -5.17 -6.16
C GLN A 29 -12.46 -3.74 -6.62
N MET A 30 -11.54 -3.04 -7.27
CA MET A 30 -11.75 -1.68 -7.77
C MET A 30 -12.82 -1.59 -8.85
N ILE A 31 -12.89 -2.60 -9.73
CA ILE A 31 -13.93 -2.70 -10.76
C ILE A 31 -15.26 -3.18 -10.16
N SER A 32 -15.20 -4.03 -9.12
CA SER A 32 -16.37 -4.64 -8.47
C SER A 32 -17.31 -5.39 -9.44
N LYS A 33 -16.75 -6.05 -10.48
CA LYS A 33 -17.48 -6.88 -11.45
C LYS A 33 -16.72 -8.18 -11.74
N ASN A 34 -17.44 -9.29 -11.88
CA ASN A 34 -16.84 -10.60 -12.20
C ASN A 34 -16.31 -10.67 -13.64
N HIS A 35 -16.96 -10.00 -14.59
CA HIS A 35 -16.57 -9.99 -16.01
C HIS A 35 -16.68 -8.58 -16.60
N PRO A 36 -15.75 -7.68 -16.26
CA PRO A 36 -15.76 -6.34 -16.82
C PRO A 36 -15.40 -6.35 -18.29
N ASN A 37 -16.08 -5.51 -19.07
CA ASN A 37 -15.66 -5.27 -20.44
C ASN A 37 -14.42 -4.34 -20.48
N LEU A 38 -13.74 -4.29 -21.62
CA LEU A 38 -12.53 -3.47 -21.79
C LEU A 38 -12.76 -1.98 -21.46
N PHE A 39 -13.94 -1.45 -21.80
CA PHE A 39 -14.27 -0.06 -21.55
C PHE A 39 -14.39 0.25 -20.04
N GLU A 40 -14.98 -0.67 -19.28
CA GLU A 40 -15.08 -0.58 -17.82
C GLU A 40 -13.70 -0.63 -17.15
N CYS A 41 -12.81 -1.50 -17.64
CA CYS A 41 -11.41 -1.53 -17.20
C CYS A 41 -10.72 -0.18 -17.45
N ILE A 42 -10.84 0.37 -18.67
CA ILE A 42 -10.23 1.66 -19.04
C ILE A 42 -10.78 2.79 -18.17
N ASN A 43 -12.09 2.85 -17.95
CA ASN A 43 -12.69 3.88 -17.11
C ASN A 43 -12.25 3.80 -15.66
N THR A 44 -12.05 2.58 -15.14
CA THR A 44 -11.52 2.39 -13.79
C THR A 44 -10.10 2.91 -13.67
N ILE A 45 -9.24 2.62 -14.65
CA ILE A 45 -7.86 3.13 -14.68
C ILE A 45 -7.85 4.66 -14.76
N LYS A 46 -8.67 5.26 -15.62
CA LYS A 46 -8.81 6.72 -15.73
C LYS A 46 -9.27 7.36 -14.41
N ARG A 47 -10.23 6.74 -13.74
CA ARG A 47 -10.73 7.21 -12.44
C ARG A 47 -9.61 7.21 -11.40
N GLU A 48 -8.86 6.12 -11.28
CA GLU A 48 -7.74 6.02 -10.33
C GLU A 48 -6.62 7.02 -10.65
N GLN A 49 -6.33 7.23 -11.94
CA GLN A 49 -5.35 8.24 -12.36
C GLN A 49 -5.78 9.65 -11.93
N ASN A 50 -7.04 10.03 -12.19
CA ASN A 50 -7.56 11.34 -11.79
C ASN A 50 -7.52 11.57 -10.27
N LEU A 51 -7.85 10.53 -9.48
CA LEU A 51 -7.76 10.58 -8.03
C LEU A 51 -6.32 10.78 -7.56
N THR A 52 -5.38 10.10 -8.21
CA THR A 52 -3.94 10.20 -7.91
C THR A 52 -3.42 11.61 -8.20
N GLU A 53 -3.78 12.18 -9.36
CA GLU A 53 -3.40 13.53 -9.75
C GLU A 53 -3.98 14.60 -8.81
N ALA A 54 -5.24 14.43 -8.39
CA ALA A 54 -5.86 15.29 -7.39
C ALA A 54 -5.15 15.20 -6.03
N PHE A 55 -4.78 14.00 -5.60
CA PHE A 55 -4.04 13.78 -4.35
C PHE A 55 -2.64 14.41 -4.38
N ILE A 56 -1.90 14.24 -5.49
CA ILE A 56 -0.59 14.90 -5.68
C ILE A 56 -0.76 16.42 -5.62
N SER A 57 -1.77 16.96 -6.30
CA SER A 57 -2.04 18.41 -6.30
C SER A 57 -2.36 18.93 -4.89
N GLN A 58 -3.05 18.14 -4.05
CA GLN A 58 -3.27 18.48 -2.65
C GLN A 58 -1.97 18.53 -1.85
N ILE A 59 -1.08 17.56 -2.04
CA ILE A 59 0.24 17.52 -1.39
C ILE A 59 1.10 18.71 -1.83
N ASP A 60 1.16 18.98 -3.13
CA ASP A 60 1.91 20.11 -3.70
C ASP A 60 1.37 21.45 -3.19
N GLY A 61 0.04 21.54 -2.96
CA GLY A 61 -0.62 22.65 -2.30
C GLY A 61 -0.37 22.77 -0.78
N GLY A 62 0.50 21.92 -0.22
CA GLY A 62 0.86 21.92 1.20
C GLY A 62 -0.16 21.29 2.12
N GLN A 63 -1.17 20.56 1.61
CA GLN A 63 -2.04 19.80 2.49
C GLN A 63 -1.25 18.68 3.16
N SER A 64 -1.39 18.55 4.48
CA SER A 64 -0.84 17.40 5.19
C SER A 64 -1.54 16.13 4.69
N VAL A 65 -0.77 15.14 4.28
CA VAL A 65 -1.29 13.83 3.88
C VAL A 65 -2.18 13.29 4.99
N VAL A 66 -3.42 12.94 4.62
CA VAL A 66 -4.52 12.56 5.53
C VAL A 66 -4.04 11.53 6.58
N ARG A 67 -4.48 11.74 7.83
CA ARG A 67 -4.21 10.90 9.02
C ARG A 67 -4.07 9.42 8.66
N LYS A 68 -2.91 8.84 9.00
CA LYS A 68 -2.71 7.39 8.98
C LYS A 68 -3.90 6.75 9.69
N ASN A 69 -4.46 5.70 9.09
CA ASN A 69 -5.56 4.97 9.72
C ASN A 69 -5.10 4.57 11.13
N LYS A 70 -5.85 4.98 12.16
CA LYS A 70 -5.48 4.84 13.58
C LYS A 70 -5.05 3.43 13.95
N MET A 71 -5.62 2.41 13.30
CA MET A 71 -5.21 1.02 13.50
C MET A 71 -3.77 0.77 13.08
N TYR A 72 -3.34 1.31 11.94
CA TYR A 72 -1.94 1.21 11.51
C TYR A 72 -1.00 2.01 12.41
N GLU A 73 -1.44 3.14 12.99
CA GLU A 73 -0.65 3.86 13.99
C GLU A 73 -0.45 3.05 15.27
N ILE A 74 -1.48 2.31 15.70
CA ILE A 74 -1.42 1.42 16.86
C ILE A 74 -0.48 0.24 16.57
N ILE A 75 -0.60 -0.38 15.40
CA ILE A 75 0.27 -1.50 14.98
C ILE A 75 1.73 -1.01 14.89
N ASP A 76 1.99 0.13 14.23
CA ASP A 76 3.33 0.71 14.11
C ASP A 76 3.94 0.97 15.50
N ARG A 77 3.14 1.49 16.45
CA ARG A 77 3.59 1.67 17.84
C ARG A 77 3.95 0.35 18.53
N ARG A 78 3.14 -0.70 18.33
CA ARG A 78 3.39 -2.01 18.94
C ARG A 78 4.65 -2.67 18.38
N ILE A 79 4.85 -2.57 17.07
CA ILE A 79 6.05 -3.08 16.40
C ILE A 79 7.28 -2.34 16.91
N ARG A 80 7.27 -1.00 16.97
CA ARG A 80 8.39 -0.22 17.52
C ARG A 80 8.74 -0.62 18.95
N ASN A 81 7.73 -0.88 19.79
CA ASN A 81 7.97 -1.35 21.16
C ASN A 81 8.59 -2.76 21.19
N LEU A 82 8.21 -3.64 20.26
CA LEU A 82 8.84 -4.96 20.10
C LEU A 82 10.30 -4.83 19.65
N ASP A 83 10.58 -3.96 18.68
CA ASP A 83 11.93 -3.68 18.20
C ASP A 83 12.83 -3.22 19.35
N GLN A 84 12.37 -2.23 20.13
CA GLN A 84 13.13 -1.74 21.29
C GLN A 84 13.41 -2.85 22.30
N ARG A 85 12.40 -3.64 22.66
CA ARG A 85 12.58 -4.76 23.60
C ARG A 85 13.56 -5.81 23.09
N PHE A 86 13.60 -6.05 21.79
CA PHE A 86 14.55 -6.96 21.18
C PHE A 86 15.97 -6.39 21.17
N LEU A 87 16.13 -5.12 20.79
CA LEU A 87 17.42 -4.42 20.80
C LEU A 87 18.03 -4.31 22.21
N ASP A 88 17.18 -4.06 23.21
CA ASP A 88 17.58 -4.00 24.62
C ASP A 88 17.87 -5.39 25.23
N GLY A 89 17.63 -6.47 24.47
CA GLY A 89 17.89 -7.85 24.90
C GLY A 89 16.86 -8.45 25.86
N TYR A 90 15.70 -7.80 26.06
CA TYR A 90 14.63 -8.29 26.93
C TYR A 90 13.86 -9.47 26.34
N ILE A 91 13.90 -9.66 25.02
CA ILE A 91 13.22 -10.76 24.31
C ILE A 91 14.16 -11.42 23.32
N ASN A 92 13.99 -12.72 23.10
CA ASN A 92 14.79 -13.47 22.14
C ASN A 92 14.19 -13.40 20.72
N THR A 93 14.94 -13.88 19.72
CA THR A 93 14.54 -13.85 18.30
C THR A 93 13.20 -14.54 18.05
N VAL A 94 12.92 -15.65 18.74
CA VAL A 94 11.67 -16.41 18.54
C VAL A 94 10.47 -15.63 19.08
N GLU A 95 10.62 -15.00 20.24
CA GLU A 95 9.58 -14.14 20.84
C GLU A 95 9.32 -12.90 19.99
N TYR A 96 10.37 -12.29 19.46
CA TYR A 96 10.26 -11.17 18.54
C TYR A 96 9.49 -11.55 17.27
N LEU A 97 9.86 -12.64 16.60
CA LEU A 97 9.18 -13.12 15.39
C LEU A 97 7.71 -13.47 15.63
N LYS A 98 7.39 -14.11 16.78
CA LYS A 98 6.00 -14.36 17.18
C LYS A 98 5.23 -13.06 17.41
N GLY A 99 5.85 -12.08 18.04
CA GLY A 99 5.27 -10.76 18.26
C GLY A 99 4.98 -10.03 16.95
N ILE A 100 5.89 -10.10 15.97
CA ILE A 100 5.67 -9.55 14.63
C ILE A 100 4.51 -10.26 13.93
N ALA A 101 4.49 -11.60 13.94
CA ALA A 101 3.43 -12.37 13.31
C ALA A 101 2.03 -12.02 13.87
N TYR A 102 1.91 -11.86 15.18
CA TYR A 102 0.65 -11.47 15.84
C TYR A 102 0.16 -10.06 15.46
N ASN A 103 1.06 -9.13 15.12
CA ASN A 103 0.67 -7.77 14.73
C ASN A 103 0.37 -7.65 13.22
N LEU A 104 0.73 -8.66 12.42
CA LEU A 104 0.49 -8.71 10.97
C LEU A 104 -0.67 -9.63 10.57
N SER A 105 -1.14 -10.48 11.49
CA SER A 105 -2.34 -11.32 11.33
C SER A 105 -3.63 -10.50 11.42
#